data_AF-A0A5D4SMA5-F1
#
_entry.id   AF-A0A5D4SMA5-F1
#
_cell.length_a   1.000
_cell.length_b   1.000
_cell.length_c   1.000
_cell.angle_alpha   90.00
_cell.angle_beta   90.00
_cell.angle_gamma   90.00
#
_symmetry.space_group_name_H-M   'P 1'
#
loop_
_entity.id
_entity.type
_entity.pdbx_description
1 polymer ?
#
loop_
_entity_poly.entity_id
_entity_poly.type
_entity_poly.pdbx_seq_one_letter_code
_entity_poly.pdbx_strand_id
1 'polypeptide(L)'
;MSKELDKKLQTLPKPKLNEETKDQLHHAIMKHKQNTTRVGWLPKVRSAVLLTVSVVALALFSFILFTGSEGEPPRSSAPEEEKSYENYIAYLKSIKVHDQIDADRAYIGNNGALGKYHGQVLPGSYYANGMELQTTEEPMGIHMYYKVTEDTSATGFEKEVFHVSNLPWTITFNATAYFTFFKNGDYVTFDIDYYGENRKYTLTRQHIEDLYERDVKDFVDNQELWDEEVIEKTLQNENKVQDFMERIRVANTGSREPKDMVTTSKKYVEVDGKSYLVPSDMHSPPVKGEVKENIYSFSEMLYEFYDKGWGEQVHVARSFNMWETIKVSGELQTIAYDDTTNQSTLSFAPQQSYSMVFDGDLTTEYEPGDVLIFEFQFVPLIDETYEFVQLDYDAALESGQKLDISEYLLGE
;
A
#
# COMPACT_ATOMS: atom_id res chain seq x y z
N MET A 1 2.79 -22.68 38.40
CA MET A 1 2.01 -23.74 37.71
C MET A 1 1.50 -23.35 36.32
N SER A 2 1.56 -22.09 35.87
CA SER A 2 1.02 -21.71 34.54
C SER A 2 2.01 -21.81 33.37
N LYS A 3 3.31 -21.54 33.57
CA LYS A 3 4.29 -21.54 32.47
C LYS A 3 4.59 -22.91 31.85
N GLU A 4 4.33 -24.00 32.58
CA GLU A 4 4.61 -25.36 32.11
C GLU A 4 3.43 -25.96 31.33
N LEU A 5 2.22 -25.47 31.59
CA LEU A 5 1.00 -25.87 30.88
C LEU A 5 0.96 -25.25 29.46
N ASP A 6 1.36 -23.98 29.34
CA ASP A 6 1.41 -23.26 28.06
C ASP A 6 2.41 -23.89 27.07
N LYS A 7 3.57 -24.34 27.56
CA LYS A 7 4.55 -25.05 26.72
C LYS A 7 4.03 -26.39 26.21
N LYS A 8 3.24 -27.12 27.02
CA LYS A 8 2.64 -28.39 26.60
C LYS A 8 1.51 -28.22 25.60
N LEU A 9 0.71 -27.15 25.72
CA LEU A 9 -0.37 -26.83 24.78
C LEU A 9 0.17 -26.44 23.39
N GLN A 10 1.32 -25.77 23.32
CA GLN A 10 1.99 -25.43 22.05
C GLN A 10 2.57 -26.66 21.31
N THR A 11 2.81 -27.77 22.01
CA THR A 11 3.37 -29.00 21.43
C THR A 11 2.34 -30.04 21.02
N LEU A 12 1.03 -29.77 21.24
CA LEU A 12 -0.01 -30.69 20.80
C LEU A 12 -0.13 -30.62 19.27
N PRO A 13 -0.16 -31.77 18.57
CA PRO A 13 -0.41 -31.78 17.13
C PRO A 13 -1.78 -31.15 16.87
N LYS A 14 -1.80 -30.03 16.13
CA LYS A 14 -3.04 -29.40 15.69
C LYS A 14 -3.85 -30.46 14.92
N PRO A 15 -5.10 -30.76 15.32
CA PRO A 15 -5.88 -31.80 14.65
C PRO A 15 -6.07 -31.40 13.17
N LYS A 16 -5.48 -32.17 12.26
CA LYS A 16 -5.72 -32.05 10.82
C LYS A 16 -7.08 -32.69 10.52
N LEU A 17 -8.16 -31.96 10.78
CA LEU A 17 -9.46 -32.28 10.24
C LEU A 17 -9.37 -32.20 8.71
N ASN A 18 -9.89 -33.20 7.99
CA ASN A 18 -10.00 -33.14 6.55
C ASN A 18 -11.09 -32.11 6.15
N GLU A 19 -11.02 -31.59 4.92
CA GLU A 19 -11.89 -30.49 4.48
C GLU A 19 -13.38 -30.83 4.56
N GLU A 20 -13.75 -32.06 4.22
CA GLU A 20 -15.14 -32.55 4.31
C GLU A 20 -15.68 -32.49 5.75
N THR A 21 -14.86 -32.86 6.74
CA THR A 21 -15.27 -32.80 8.15
C THR A 21 -15.39 -31.34 8.64
N LYS A 22 -14.56 -30.43 8.12
CA LYS A 22 -14.66 -28.99 8.44
C LYS A 22 -15.96 -28.39 7.89
N ASP A 23 -16.30 -28.71 6.63
CA ASP A 23 -17.55 -28.27 5.98
C ASP A 23 -18.79 -28.76 6.76
N GLN A 24 -18.79 -30.01 7.20
CA GLN A 24 -19.86 -30.58 8.02
C GLN A 24 -19.97 -29.90 9.40
N LEU A 25 -18.84 -29.59 10.05
CA LEU A 25 -18.81 -28.92 11.36
C LEU A 25 -19.32 -27.48 11.25
N HIS A 26 -18.93 -26.75 10.21
CA HIS A 26 -19.38 -25.39 9.95
C HIS A 26 -20.90 -25.35 9.69
N HIS A 27 -21.43 -26.26 8.86
CA HIS A 27 -22.87 -26.38 8.63
C HIS A 27 -23.64 -26.63 9.93
N ALA A 28 -23.12 -27.47 10.82
CA ALA A 28 -23.73 -27.73 12.12
C ALA A 28 -23.74 -26.49 13.03
N ILE A 29 -22.66 -25.70 13.05
CA ILE A 29 -22.53 -24.46 13.84
C ILE A 29 -23.50 -23.39 13.31
N MET A 30 -23.55 -23.17 11.99
CA MET A 30 -24.44 -22.17 11.38
C MET A 30 -25.92 -22.51 11.59
N LYS A 31 -26.29 -23.79 11.45
CA LYS A 31 -27.65 -24.28 11.71
C LYS A 31 -28.06 -24.13 13.18
N HIS A 32 -27.13 -24.30 14.12
CA HIS A 32 -27.38 -24.06 15.54
C HIS A 32 -27.61 -22.56 15.83
N LYS A 33 -26.84 -21.67 15.19
CA LYS A 33 -26.94 -20.20 15.38
C LYS A 33 -28.25 -19.63 14.80
N GLN A 34 -28.74 -20.15 13.68
CA GLN A 34 -30.05 -19.81 13.11
C GLN A 34 -31.25 -20.22 13.99
N ASN A 35 -31.11 -21.29 14.78
CA ASN A 35 -32.18 -21.76 15.69
C ASN A 35 -32.27 -20.96 17.00
N THR A 36 -31.23 -20.20 17.35
CA THR A 36 -31.20 -19.40 18.60
C THR A 36 -31.82 -18.00 18.49
N THR A 37 -32.21 -17.53 17.30
CA THR A 37 -32.81 -16.20 17.07
C THR A 37 -34.35 -16.18 16.99
N ARG A 38 -35.05 -17.25 17.38
CA ARG A 38 -36.52 -17.23 17.60
C ARG A 38 -36.86 -17.45 19.07
N VAL A 39 -37.38 -16.40 19.70
CA VAL A 39 -37.82 -16.34 21.11
C VAL A 39 -39.06 -17.20 21.35
N GLY A 40 -39.13 -17.90 22.50
CA GLY A 40 -40.40 -18.14 23.20
C GLY A 40 -40.65 -19.53 23.81
N TRP A 41 -40.52 -19.59 25.16
CA TRP A 41 -41.23 -20.47 26.11
C TRP A 41 -40.83 -21.97 26.23
N LEU A 42 -40.27 -22.33 27.39
CA LEU A 42 -39.88 -23.67 27.89
C LEU A 42 -41.13 -24.48 28.35
N PRO A 43 -41.11 -25.85 28.43
CA PRO A 43 -40.22 -26.54 29.36
C PRO A 43 -39.70 -27.96 29.04
N LYS A 44 -38.54 -28.24 29.66
CA LYS A 44 -38.03 -29.52 30.21
C LYS A 44 -37.99 -30.77 29.32
N VAL A 45 -36.78 -31.11 28.87
CA VAL A 45 -36.31 -32.50 28.81
C VAL A 45 -34.94 -32.60 29.49
N ARG A 46 -34.87 -33.45 30.52
CA ARG A 46 -33.62 -33.89 31.16
C ARG A 46 -33.02 -35.00 30.29
N SER A 47 -31.80 -34.80 29.79
CA SER A 47 -30.90 -35.92 29.50
C SER A 47 -29.47 -35.52 29.85
N ALA A 48 -28.99 -36.12 30.93
CA ALA A 48 -27.71 -35.91 31.57
C ALA A 48 -26.54 -36.52 30.76
N VAL A 49 -26.23 -35.92 29.61
CA VAL A 49 -25.01 -36.23 28.81
C VAL A 49 -24.21 -34.95 28.47
N LEU A 50 -24.67 -33.76 28.88
CA LEU A 50 -24.13 -32.47 28.44
C LEU A 50 -23.31 -31.69 29.49
N LEU A 51 -22.67 -32.37 30.45
CA LEU A 51 -21.89 -31.71 31.51
C LEU A 51 -20.43 -32.18 31.61
N THR A 52 -19.73 -32.21 30.47
CA THR A 52 -18.26 -32.08 30.40
C THR A 52 -17.82 -31.31 29.16
N VAL A 53 -18.42 -30.15 28.90
CA VAL A 53 -17.78 -29.11 28.08
C VAL A 53 -17.87 -27.81 28.86
N SER A 54 -17.28 -27.82 30.06
CA SER A 54 -17.06 -26.62 30.83
C SER A 54 -15.98 -25.79 30.15
N VAL A 55 -16.41 -24.70 29.51
CA VAL A 55 -15.71 -23.41 29.42
C VAL A 55 -14.19 -23.53 29.29
N VAL A 56 -13.75 -24.05 28.15
CA VAL A 56 -12.53 -23.55 27.52
C VAL A 56 -13.02 -22.94 26.21
N ALA A 57 -13.31 -21.65 26.23
CA ALA A 57 -13.35 -20.87 25.00
C ALA A 57 -11.93 -20.92 24.43
N LEU A 58 -11.64 -21.97 23.66
CA LEU A 58 -10.43 -22.07 22.86
C LEU A 58 -10.54 -20.95 21.83
N ALA A 59 -9.80 -19.87 22.04
CA ALA A 59 -9.50 -18.89 21.02
C ALA A 59 -8.79 -19.62 19.87
N LEU A 60 -9.54 -20.09 18.88
CA LEU A 60 -9.00 -20.75 17.69
C LEU A 60 -8.62 -19.67 16.68
N PHE A 61 -7.55 -18.93 16.95
CA PHE A 61 -6.87 -18.15 15.93
C PHE A 61 -6.24 -19.12 14.93
N SER A 62 -6.87 -19.24 13.77
CA SER A 62 -6.30 -19.98 12.65
C SER A 62 -5.35 -19.05 11.91
N PHE A 63 -4.08 -19.07 12.29
CA PHE A 63 -3.02 -18.42 11.54
C PHE A 63 -2.56 -19.34 10.41
N ILE A 64 -2.74 -18.92 9.16
CA ILE A 64 -2.21 -19.62 7.99
C ILE A 64 -0.96 -18.88 7.55
N LEU A 65 0.19 -19.52 7.78
CA LEU A 65 1.45 -19.10 7.16
C LEU A 65 1.56 -19.75 5.79
N PHE A 66 1.78 -18.95 4.76
CA PHE A 66 2.31 -19.47 3.51
C PHE A 66 3.80 -19.68 3.73
N THR A 67 4.19 -20.92 4.07
CA THR A 67 5.61 -21.26 4.10
C THR A 67 6.09 -21.39 2.66
N GLY A 68 6.37 -20.25 2.03
CA GLY A 68 7.41 -20.21 1.00
C GLY A 68 8.71 -20.56 1.69
N SER A 69 9.40 -21.59 1.23
CA SER A 69 10.78 -21.83 1.64
C SER A 69 11.56 -20.54 1.46
N GLU A 70 12.31 -20.11 2.47
CA GLU A 70 13.32 -19.07 2.33
C GLU A 70 14.13 -19.37 1.06
N GLY A 71 13.93 -18.56 0.01
CA GLY A 71 14.73 -18.60 -1.21
C GLY A 71 14.10 -19.15 -2.50
N GLU A 72 12.85 -19.59 -2.58
CA GLU A 72 12.23 -19.86 -3.91
C GLU A 72 10.75 -19.44 -4.01
N PRO A 73 10.38 -18.59 -5.00
CA PRO A 73 8.99 -18.30 -5.31
C PRO A 73 8.25 -19.58 -5.75
N PRO A 74 6.92 -19.65 -5.59
CA PRO A 74 6.15 -20.81 -6.05
C PRO A 74 6.43 -21.06 -7.54
N ARG A 75 7.07 -22.19 -7.84
CA ARG A 75 7.43 -22.60 -9.21
C ARG A 75 6.17 -22.81 -10.05
N SER A 76 5.79 -21.81 -10.84
CA SER A 76 5.14 -22.02 -12.13
C SER A 76 6.22 -22.52 -13.09
N SER A 77 6.11 -23.76 -13.57
CA SER A 77 7.14 -24.44 -14.38
C SER A 77 7.05 -24.14 -15.89
N ALA A 78 6.51 -22.97 -16.25
CA ALA A 78 6.54 -22.47 -17.62
C ALA A 78 7.17 -21.07 -17.63
N PRO A 79 7.98 -20.70 -18.65
CA PRO A 79 8.28 -19.29 -18.87
C PRO A 79 6.94 -18.61 -19.16
N GLU A 80 6.41 -17.87 -18.19
CA GLU A 80 5.24 -17.03 -18.41
C GLU A 80 5.67 -15.93 -19.37
N GLU A 81 5.13 -15.97 -20.59
CA GLU A 81 5.21 -14.85 -21.52
C GLU A 81 4.78 -13.59 -20.76
N GLU A 82 5.62 -12.56 -20.78
CA GLU A 82 5.37 -11.28 -20.11
C GLU A 82 4.04 -10.71 -20.64
N LYS A 83 2.96 -10.90 -19.88
CA LYS A 83 1.63 -10.44 -20.27
C LYS A 83 1.63 -8.93 -20.19
N SER A 84 1.70 -8.28 -21.35
CA SER A 84 1.53 -6.85 -21.46
C SER A 84 0.04 -6.51 -21.35
N TYR A 85 -0.30 -5.63 -20.40
CA TYR A 85 -1.65 -5.07 -20.25
C TYR A 85 -1.61 -3.59 -20.61
N GLU A 86 -2.67 -3.08 -21.23
CA GLU A 86 -2.74 -1.67 -21.66
C GLU A 86 -2.75 -0.69 -20.48
N ASN A 87 -3.37 -1.07 -19.38
CA ASN A 87 -3.42 -0.29 -18.13
C ASN A 87 -3.72 -1.20 -16.94
N TYR A 88 -3.67 -0.63 -15.73
CA TYR A 88 -3.89 -1.37 -14.49
C TYR A 88 -5.30 -1.98 -14.39
N ILE A 89 -6.33 -1.32 -14.93
CA ILE A 89 -7.70 -1.84 -14.92
C ILE A 89 -7.85 -3.06 -15.84
N ALA A 90 -7.16 -3.05 -16.98
CA ALA A 90 -7.09 -4.21 -17.87
C ALA A 90 -6.40 -5.41 -17.19
N TYR A 91 -5.35 -5.14 -16.39
CA TYR A 91 -4.74 -6.16 -15.53
C TYR A 91 -5.76 -6.72 -14.52
N LEU A 92 -6.47 -5.86 -13.78
CA LEU A 92 -7.49 -6.31 -12.81
C LEU A 92 -8.62 -7.10 -13.48
N LYS A 93 -9.09 -6.67 -14.66
CA LYS A 93 -10.10 -7.38 -15.46
C LYS A 93 -9.63 -8.77 -15.90
N SER A 94 -8.33 -8.96 -16.10
CA SER A 94 -7.76 -10.26 -16.47
C SER A 94 -7.86 -11.29 -15.34
N ILE A 95 -8.04 -10.84 -14.09
CA ILE A 95 -8.19 -11.69 -12.90
C ILE A 95 -9.62 -12.21 -12.87
N LYS A 96 -9.81 -13.39 -13.47
CA LYS A 96 -11.13 -14.04 -13.58
C LYS A 96 -11.60 -14.63 -12.25
N VAL A 97 -12.08 -13.77 -11.35
CA VAL A 97 -12.53 -14.17 -10.00
C VAL A 97 -13.69 -15.17 -10.03
N HIS A 98 -14.65 -15.04 -10.96
CA HIS A 98 -15.76 -15.99 -11.14
C HIS A 98 -15.30 -17.40 -11.53
N ASP A 99 -14.19 -17.51 -12.28
CA ASP A 99 -13.66 -18.81 -12.71
C ASP A 99 -12.82 -19.49 -11.61
N GLN A 100 -12.29 -18.70 -10.67
CA GLN A 100 -11.25 -19.13 -9.74
C GLN A 100 -11.71 -19.24 -8.28
N ILE A 101 -12.75 -18.49 -7.91
CA ILE A 101 -13.33 -18.49 -6.57
C ILE A 101 -14.63 -19.29 -6.57
N ASP A 102 -14.59 -20.42 -5.87
CA ASP A 102 -15.78 -21.23 -5.60
C ASP A 102 -16.52 -20.64 -4.39
N ALA A 103 -17.58 -19.86 -4.67
CA ALA A 103 -18.40 -19.21 -3.66
C ALA A 103 -18.99 -20.21 -2.65
N ASP A 104 -19.17 -21.48 -3.02
CA ASP A 104 -19.70 -22.48 -2.10
C ASP A 104 -18.73 -22.86 -0.99
N ARG A 105 -17.43 -22.73 -1.29
CA ARG A 105 -16.31 -23.06 -0.41
C ARG A 105 -15.65 -21.82 0.20
N ALA A 106 -15.92 -20.64 -0.34
CA ALA A 106 -15.42 -19.37 0.17
C ALA A 106 -16.18 -18.93 1.43
N TYR A 107 -15.75 -19.39 2.62
CA TYR A 107 -16.33 -18.96 3.89
C TYR A 107 -15.28 -18.97 5.00
N ILE A 108 -15.38 -18.04 5.96
CA ILE A 108 -14.57 -17.97 7.18
C ILE A 108 -14.77 -19.27 7.98
N GLY A 109 -13.73 -20.12 7.97
CA GLY A 109 -13.74 -21.49 8.48
C GLY A 109 -13.16 -22.51 7.49
N ASN A 110 -13.17 -22.21 6.19
CA ASN A 110 -12.50 -22.98 5.15
C ASN A 110 -11.10 -22.42 4.85
N ASN A 111 -10.18 -22.64 5.79
CA ASN A 111 -8.80 -22.14 5.72
C ASN A 111 -8.10 -22.46 4.39
N GLY A 112 -8.37 -23.63 3.81
CA GLY A 112 -7.75 -24.06 2.54
C GLY A 112 -8.21 -23.23 1.36
N ALA A 113 -9.51 -22.99 1.23
CA ALA A 113 -10.08 -22.16 0.17
C ALA A 113 -9.61 -20.70 0.29
N LEU A 114 -9.70 -20.13 1.49
CA LEU A 114 -9.30 -18.74 1.76
C LEU A 114 -7.80 -18.52 1.49
N GLY A 115 -6.97 -19.48 1.91
CA GLY A 115 -5.53 -19.43 1.64
C GLY A 115 -5.22 -19.47 0.14
N LYS A 116 -5.94 -20.31 -0.63
CA LYS A 116 -5.81 -20.34 -2.10
C LYS A 116 -6.17 -18.98 -2.70
N TYR A 117 -7.29 -18.37 -2.29
CA TYR A 117 -7.73 -17.11 -2.88
C TYR A 117 -6.75 -15.97 -2.59
N HIS A 118 -6.29 -15.86 -1.33
CA HIS A 118 -5.29 -14.86 -0.92
C HIS A 118 -3.94 -15.04 -1.62
N GLY A 119 -3.44 -16.28 -1.71
CA GLY A 119 -2.10 -16.56 -2.23
C GLY A 119 -2.01 -16.85 -3.72
N GLN A 120 -3.13 -16.93 -4.46
CA GLN A 120 -3.11 -17.34 -5.87
C GLN A 120 -4.11 -16.61 -6.78
N VAL A 121 -5.17 -16.02 -6.24
CA VAL A 121 -6.25 -15.45 -7.07
C VAL A 121 -6.29 -13.94 -6.97
N LEU A 122 -6.27 -13.39 -5.76
CA LEU A 122 -6.38 -11.96 -5.55
C LEU A 122 -5.09 -11.24 -5.97
N PRO A 123 -5.19 -10.02 -6.54
CA PRO A 123 -4.03 -9.18 -6.76
C PRO A 123 -3.24 -8.98 -5.46
N GLY A 124 -1.90 -9.07 -5.58
CA GLY A 124 -0.99 -9.08 -4.42
C GLY A 124 -0.59 -10.48 -3.95
N SER A 125 -0.98 -11.54 -4.66
CA SER A 125 -0.65 -12.94 -4.36
C SER A 125 0.85 -13.19 -4.14
N TYR A 126 1.73 -12.58 -4.94
CA TYR A 126 3.19 -12.68 -4.78
C TYR A 126 3.71 -12.12 -3.46
N TYR A 127 2.97 -11.20 -2.85
CA TYR A 127 3.31 -10.57 -1.57
C TYR A 127 2.52 -11.18 -0.41
N ALA A 128 1.69 -12.20 -0.65
CA ALA A 128 0.86 -12.82 0.38
C ALA A 128 1.72 -13.40 1.52
N ASN A 129 1.61 -12.80 2.71
CA ASN A 129 2.40 -13.16 3.90
C ASN A 129 1.53 -13.69 5.04
N GLY A 130 0.50 -14.45 4.69
CA GLY A 130 -0.39 -15.11 5.63
C GLY A 130 -1.73 -14.43 5.81
N MET A 131 -2.57 -15.06 6.62
CA MET A 131 -3.88 -14.54 6.99
C MET A 131 -4.30 -15.04 8.38
N GLU A 132 -5.09 -14.22 9.06
CA GLU A 132 -5.70 -14.52 10.35
C GLU A 132 -7.22 -14.44 10.25
N LEU A 133 -7.89 -15.47 10.74
CA LEU A 133 -9.34 -15.57 10.77
C LEU A 133 -9.89 -15.16 12.13
N GLN A 134 -10.74 -14.14 12.13
CA GLN A 134 -11.40 -13.63 13.32
C GLN A 134 -12.79 -14.27 13.43
N THR A 135 -12.85 -15.46 14.04
CA THR A 135 -14.05 -16.32 14.07
C THR A 135 -14.78 -16.35 15.40
N THR A 136 -14.22 -15.74 16.44
CA THR A 136 -14.67 -15.88 17.83
C THR A 136 -15.45 -14.69 18.35
N GLU A 137 -15.32 -13.52 17.72
CA GLU A 137 -15.97 -12.27 18.10
C GLU A 137 -16.80 -11.74 16.93
N GLU A 138 -17.93 -11.09 17.24
CA GLU A 138 -18.68 -10.32 16.25
C GLU A 138 -18.20 -8.87 16.27
N PRO A 139 -17.99 -8.23 15.11
CA PRO A 139 -18.15 -8.77 13.76
C PRO A 139 -17.09 -9.83 13.39
N MET A 140 -17.46 -10.83 12.57
CA MET A 140 -16.50 -11.82 12.05
C MET A 140 -15.69 -11.20 10.91
N GLY A 141 -14.41 -11.54 10.76
CA GLY A 141 -13.61 -10.99 9.67
C GLY A 141 -12.32 -11.75 9.36
N ILE A 142 -11.57 -11.21 8.41
CA ILE A 142 -10.26 -11.73 8.01
C ILE A 142 -9.24 -10.59 8.06
N HIS A 143 -8.05 -10.90 8.57
CA HIS A 143 -6.86 -10.09 8.38
C HIS A 143 -5.98 -10.75 7.33
N MET A 144 -5.75 -10.06 6.22
CA MET A 144 -4.92 -10.48 5.11
C MET A 144 -3.58 -9.76 5.22
N TYR A 145 -2.49 -10.51 5.36
CA TYR A 145 -1.15 -9.94 5.48
C TYR A 145 -0.44 -9.98 4.14
N TYR A 146 0.20 -8.86 3.80
CA TYR A 146 1.06 -8.73 2.63
C TYR A 146 2.41 -8.17 3.07
N LYS A 147 3.48 -8.62 2.42
CA LYS A 147 4.83 -8.12 2.63
C LYS A 147 5.50 -7.85 1.29
N VAL A 148 5.74 -6.57 1.02
CA VAL A 148 6.42 -6.09 -0.18
C VAL A 148 7.90 -5.86 0.14
N THR A 149 8.74 -6.61 -0.56
CA THR A 149 10.20 -6.55 -0.49
C THR A 149 10.76 -6.41 -1.90
N GLU A 150 12.03 -6.01 -2.02
CA GLU A 150 12.74 -5.99 -3.32
C GLU A 150 12.85 -7.39 -3.92
N ASP A 151 13.02 -8.40 -3.06
CA ASP A 151 13.06 -9.81 -3.43
C ASP A 151 11.64 -10.33 -3.71
N THR A 152 11.20 -10.19 -4.97
CA THR A 152 9.94 -10.75 -5.47
C THR A 152 10.08 -11.21 -6.91
N SER A 153 9.38 -12.27 -7.29
CA SER A 153 9.28 -12.72 -8.68
C SER A 153 8.17 -12.01 -9.47
N ALA A 154 7.44 -11.09 -8.85
CA ALA A 154 6.38 -10.32 -9.51
C ALA A 154 6.97 -9.42 -10.61
N THR A 155 6.26 -9.31 -11.73
CA THR A 155 6.65 -8.48 -12.88
C THR A 155 5.50 -7.58 -13.32
N GLY A 156 5.80 -6.54 -14.09
CA GLY A 156 4.79 -5.58 -14.58
C GLY A 156 3.88 -5.04 -13.49
N PHE A 157 2.57 -4.97 -13.76
CA PHE A 157 1.56 -4.48 -12.81
C PHE A 157 1.43 -5.32 -11.53
N GLU A 158 1.86 -6.58 -11.54
CA GLU A 158 1.87 -7.39 -10.32
C GLU A 158 2.90 -6.88 -9.32
N LYS A 159 4.04 -6.38 -9.82
CA LYS A 159 5.09 -5.78 -8.99
C LYS A 159 4.63 -4.46 -8.36
N GLU A 160 3.76 -3.74 -9.05
CA GLU A 160 3.28 -2.42 -8.66
C GLU A 160 1.93 -2.46 -7.93
N VAL A 161 1.41 -3.64 -7.62
CA VAL A 161 0.03 -3.81 -7.11
C VAL A 161 -0.25 -3.08 -5.79
N PHE A 162 0.78 -2.88 -4.96
CA PHE A 162 0.69 -2.11 -3.72
C PHE A 162 1.42 -0.77 -3.77
N HIS A 163 1.91 -0.37 -4.95
CA HIS A 163 2.41 0.99 -5.18
C HIS A 163 1.26 2.00 -5.01
N VAL A 164 1.57 3.23 -4.58
CA VAL A 164 0.55 4.25 -4.25
C VAL A 164 -0.40 4.54 -5.42
N SER A 165 0.08 4.44 -6.66
CA SER A 165 -0.71 4.65 -7.87
C SER A 165 -1.76 3.56 -8.13
N ASN A 166 -1.60 2.36 -7.58
CA ASN A 166 -2.48 1.21 -7.84
C ASN A 166 -3.24 0.76 -6.60
N LEU A 167 -2.70 1.06 -5.41
CA LEU A 167 -3.21 0.63 -4.12
C LEU A 167 -4.72 0.90 -3.92
N PRO A 168 -5.29 2.07 -4.26
CA PRO A 168 -6.73 2.32 -4.17
C PRO A 168 -7.58 1.29 -4.92
N TRP A 169 -7.18 0.96 -6.15
CA TRP A 169 -7.86 -0.01 -7.00
C TRP A 169 -7.68 -1.44 -6.49
N THR A 170 -6.48 -1.80 -6.04
CA THR A 170 -6.19 -3.11 -5.44
C THR A 170 -7.06 -3.39 -4.22
N ILE A 171 -7.12 -2.44 -3.29
CA ILE A 171 -7.92 -2.58 -2.06
C ILE A 171 -9.41 -2.67 -2.42
N THR A 172 -9.88 -1.80 -3.31
CA THR A 172 -11.29 -1.80 -3.74
C THR A 172 -11.67 -3.11 -4.43
N PHE A 173 -10.84 -3.61 -5.35
CA PHE A 173 -11.07 -4.87 -6.04
C PHE A 173 -11.05 -6.06 -5.08
N ASN A 174 -10.03 -6.17 -4.22
CA ASN A 174 -9.89 -7.27 -3.27
C ASN A 174 -11.03 -7.30 -2.26
N ALA A 175 -11.44 -6.14 -1.73
CA ALA A 175 -12.58 -6.04 -0.84
C ALA A 175 -13.88 -6.42 -1.56
N THR A 176 -14.09 -5.95 -2.78
CA THR A 176 -15.28 -6.28 -3.59
C THR A 176 -15.35 -7.78 -3.86
N ALA A 177 -14.26 -8.40 -4.29
CA ALA A 177 -14.19 -9.84 -4.49
C ALA A 177 -14.46 -10.61 -3.19
N TYR A 178 -13.86 -10.17 -2.08
CA TYR A 178 -14.10 -10.76 -0.77
C TYR A 178 -15.59 -10.74 -0.40
N PHE A 179 -16.24 -9.58 -0.38
CA PHE A 179 -17.64 -9.50 0.05
C PHE A 179 -18.62 -10.09 -0.97
N THR A 180 -18.26 -10.16 -2.25
CA THR A 180 -19.03 -10.86 -3.28
C THR A 180 -19.01 -12.36 -3.03
N PHE A 181 -17.84 -12.99 -3.05
CA PHE A 181 -17.76 -14.45 -3.08
C PHE A 181 -17.79 -15.12 -1.71
N PHE A 182 -17.40 -14.42 -0.63
CA PHE A 182 -17.21 -15.08 0.67
C PHE A 182 -18.51 -15.04 1.48
N LYS A 183 -19.05 -16.21 1.85
CA LYS A 183 -20.41 -16.35 2.41
C LYS A 183 -20.62 -15.56 3.71
N ASN A 184 -19.64 -15.58 4.60
CA ASN A 184 -19.67 -14.95 5.91
C ASN A 184 -18.42 -14.10 6.11
N GLY A 185 -18.55 -13.06 6.94
CA GLY A 185 -17.54 -12.02 7.09
C GLY A 185 -18.16 -10.65 6.94
N ASP A 186 -17.95 -9.85 7.97
CA ASP A 186 -18.49 -8.51 8.13
C ASP A 186 -17.43 -7.45 7.81
N TYR A 187 -16.16 -7.80 7.99
CA TYR A 187 -15.01 -6.98 7.59
C TYR A 187 -13.86 -7.79 6.99
N VAL A 188 -12.98 -7.08 6.29
CA VAL A 188 -11.65 -7.52 5.88
C VAL A 188 -10.64 -6.42 6.23
N THR A 189 -9.49 -6.81 6.77
CA THR A 189 -8.36 -5.93 7.01
C THR A 189 -7.21 -6.32 6.10
N PHE A 190 -6.73 -5.39 5.28
CA PHE A 190 -5.50 -5.52 4.51
C PHE A 190 -4.37 -4.90 5.31
N ASP A 191 -3.42 -5.72 5.76
CA ASP A 191 -2.23 -5.33 6.52
C ASP A 191 -1.03 -5.50 5.59
N ILE A 192 -0.52 -4.37 5.07
CA ILE A 192 0.50 -4.34 4.01
C ILE A 192 1.77 -3.76 4.61
N ASP A 193 2.78 -4.61 4.80
CA ASP A 193 4.16 -4.23 5.09
C ASP A 193 4.83 -3.83 3.77
N TYR A 194 4.86 -2.54 3.46
CA TYR A 194 5.45 -1.99 2.25
C TYR A 194 6.86 -1.47 2.54
N TYR A 195 7.89 -2.26 2.23
CA TYR A 195 9.30 -1.93 2.53
C TYR A 195 9.54 -1.52 4.00
N GLY A 196 8.86 -2.18 4.95
CA GLY A 196 8.98 -1.89 6.38
C GLY A 196 7.93 -0.92 6.93
N GLU A 197 7.17 -0.24 6.06
CA GLU A 197 6.05 0.62 6.46
C GLU A 197 4.73 -0.17 6.47
N ASN A 198 4.12 -0.35 7.65
CA ASN A 198 2.84 -1.04 7.76
C ASN A 198 1.65 -0.11 7.47
N ARG A 199 0.85 -0.46 6.47
CA ARG A 199 -0.42 0.20 6.13
C ARG A 199 -1.58 -0.74 6.42
N LYS A 200 -2.62 -0.22 7.08
CA LYS A 200 -3.80 -1.01 7.46
C LYS A 200 -5.06 -0.40 6.90
N TYR A 201 -5.81 -1.20 6.15
CA TYR A 201 -7.10 -0.83 5.60
C TYR A 201 -8.16 -1.82 6.04
N THR A 202 -9.04 -1.40 6.95
CA THR A 202 -10.21 -2.19 7.33
C THR A 202 -11.43 -1.70 6.56
N LEU A 203 -12.09 -2.63 5.88
CA LEU A 203 -13.30 -2.36 5.11
C LEU A 203 -14.41 -3.28 5.60
N THR A 204 -15.63 -2.76 5.65
CA THR A 204 -16.83 -3.53 5.98
C THR A 204 -17.62 -3.82 4.72
N ARG A 205 -18.52 -4.79 4.79
CA ARG A 205 -19.47 -5.06 3.69
C ARG A 205 -20.27 -3.81 3.33
N GLN A 206 -20.76 -3.08 4.34
CA GLN A 206 -21.55 -1.87 4.15
C GLN A 206 -20.79 -0.83 3.32
N HIS A 207 -19.49 -0.63 3.57
CA HIS A 207 -18.70 0.31 2.78
C HIS A 207 -18.73 -0.01 1.28
N ILE A 208 -18.65 -1.30 0.94
CA ILE A 208 -18.63 -1.76 -0.44
C ILE A 208 -20.04 -1.72 -1.05
N GLU A 209 -21.07 -2.08 -0.30
CA GLU A 209 -22.47 -1.96 -0.74
C GLU A 209 -22.87 -0.50 -0.97
N ASP A 210 -22.39 0.43 -0.14
CA ASP A 210 -22.58 1.88 -0.33
C ASP A 210 -21.85 2.41 -1.57
N LEU A 211 -20.70 1.82 -1.95
CA LEU A 211 -19.96 2.18 -3.17
C LEU A 211 -20.74 1.84 -4.45
N TYR A 212 -21.43 0.70 -4.44
CA TYR A 212 -22.20 0.21 -5.58
C TYR A 212 -23.70 0.51 -5.48
N GLU A 213 -24.15 1.09 -4.36
CA GLU A 213 -25.56 1.33 -4.01
C GLU A 213 -26.42 0.06 -4.11
N ARG A 214 -25.84 -1.09 -3.78
CA ARG A 214 -26.46 -2.41 -3.94
C ARG A 214 -25.81 -3.50 -3.11
N ASP A 215 -26.50 -4.63 -2.97
CA ASP A 215 -25.93 -5.84 -2.39
C ASP A 215 -24.86 -6.43 -3.33
N VAL A 216 -23.64 -6.59 -2.81
CA VAL A 216 -22.51 -7.16 -3.54
C VAL A 216 -22.68 -8.64 -3.86
N LYS A 217 -23.61 -9.34 -3.18
CA LYS A 217 -23.97 -10.72 -3.51
C LYS A 217 -24.67 -10.87 -4.85
N ASP A 218 -25.23 -9.79 -5.39
CA ASP A 218 -25.81 -9.78 -6.74
C ASP A 218 -24.78 -10.14 -7.82
N PHE A 219 -23.48 -9.92 -7.55
CA PHE A 219 -22.41 -10.17 -8.50
C PHE A 219 -21.96 -11.64 -8.56
N VAL A 220 -22.31 -12.48 -7.59
CA VAL A 220 -21.75 -13.85 -7.47
C VAL A 220 -22.01 -14.69 -8.72
N ASP A 221 -23.25 -14.69 -9.20
CA ASP A 221 -23.69 -15.50 -10.34
C ASP A 221 -23.80 -14.69 -11.65
N ASN A 222 -23.49 -13.39 -11.61
CA ASN A 222 -23.68 -12.48 -12.72
C ASN A 222 -22.38 -11.77 -13.10
N GLN A 223 -21.58 -12.43 -13.94
CA GLN A 223 -20.32 -11.91 -14.44
C GLN A 223 -20.49 -10.64 -15.30
N GLU A 224 -21.55 -10.55 -16.11
CA GLU A 224 -21.83 -9.37 -16.93
C GLU A 224 -22.04 -8.14 -16.05
N LEU A 225 -22.77 -8.31 -14.94
CA LEU A 225 -23.01 -7.26 -13.96
C LEU A 225 -21.74 -6.87 -13.19
N TRP A 226 -20.86 -7.83 -12.90
CA TRP A 226 -19.53 -7.53 -12.34
C TRP A 226 -18.70 -6.68 -13.30
N ASP A 227 -18.65 -7.07 -14.58
CA ASP A 227 -17.91 -6.33 -15.59
C ASP A 227 -18.45 -4.91 -15.76
N GLU A 228 -19.78 -4.73 -15.80
CA GLU A 228 -20.41 -3.41 -15.92
C GLU A 228 -20.19 -2.53 -14.67
N GLU A 229 -20.52 -3.04 -13.47
CA GLU A 229 -20.56 -2.21 -12.26
C GLU A 229 -19.20 -2.07 -11.57
N VAL A 230 -18.46 -3.16 -11.46
CA VAL A 230 -17.17 -3.19 -10.77
C VAL A 230 -16.11 -2.64 -11.71
N ILE A 231 -15.95 -3.22 -12.90
CA ILE A 231 -14.86 -2.84 -13.80
C ILE A 231 -15.16 -1.50 -14.49
N GLU A 232 -16.25 -1.39 -15.24
CA GLU A 232 -16.48 -0.25 -16.15
C GLU A 232 -17.00 1.01 -15.44
N LYS A 233 -17.96 0.90 -14.53
CA LYS A 233 -18.53 2.09 -13.86
C LYS A 233 -17.72 2.55 -12.67
N THR A 234 -17.05 1.64 -11.97
CA THR A 234 -16.38 1.95 -10.70
C THR A 234 -14.87 2.03 -10.86
N LEU A 235 -14.19 0.95 -11.24
CA LEU A 235 -12.74 0.94 -11.28
C LEU A 235 -12.14 1.81 -12.40
N GLN A 236 -12.83 2.01 -13.53
CA GLN A 236 -12.41 2.99 -14.55
C GLN A 236 -12.66 4.45 -14.13
N ASN A 237 -13.49 4.70 -13.10
CA ASN A 237 -13.75 6.05 -12.60
C ASN A 237 -12.82 6.34 -11.42
N GLU A 238 -11.67 6.95 -11.73
CA GLU A 238 -10.64 7.31 -10.74
C GLU A 238 -11.22 8.08 -9.55
N ASN A 239 -12.01 9.14 -9.80
CA ASN A 239 -12.62 9.94 -8.73
C ASN A 239 -13.46 9.09 -7.79
N LYS A 240 -14.26 8.15 -8.32
CA LYS A 240 -15.11 7.28 -7.51
C LYS A 240 -14.27 6.36 -6.60
N VAL A 241 -13.16 5.82 -7.11
CA VAL A 241 -12.24 4.98 -6.33
C VAL A 241 -11.50 5.80 -5.26
N GLN A 242 -11.03 7.00 -5.60
CA GLN A 242 -10.32 7.86 -4.67
C GLN A 242 -11.24 8.37 -3.55
N ASP A 243 -12.44 8.85 -3.89
CA ASP A 243 -13.46 9.28 -2.92
C ASP A 243 -13.88 8.13 -1.99
N PHE A 244 -13.94 6.91 -2.52
CA PHE A 244 -14.18 5.73 -1.72
C PHE A 244 -13.06 5.48 -0.71
N MET A 245 -11.81 5.44 -1.18
CA MET A 245 -10.65 5.17 -0.33
C MET A 245 -10.45 6.24 0.73
N GLU A 246 -10.78 7.49 0.43
CA GLU A 246 -10.75 8.54 1.45
C GLU A 246 -11.78 8.31 2.56
N ARG A 247 -13.02 7.96 2.19
CA ARG A 247 -14.05 7.64 3.19
C ARG A 247 -13.62 6.50 4.10
N ILE A 248 -12.92 5.50 3.55
CA ILE A 248 -12.32 4.40 4.33
C ILE A 248 -11.24 4.92 5.29
N ARG A 249 -10.34 5.79 4.82
CA ARG A 249 -9.29 6.39 5.67
C ARG A 249 -9.87 7.16 6.85
N VAL A 250 -10.88 7.99 6.59
CA VAL A 250 -11.59 8.77 7.62
C VAL A 250 -12.32 7.85 8.61
N ALA A 251 -13.00 6.81 8.13
CA ALA A 251 -13.70 5.86 9.00
C ALA A 251 -12.75 5.09 9.93
N ASN A 252 -11.57 4.72 9.43
CA ASN A 252 -10.58 3.93 10.18
C ASN A 252 -9.77 4.75 11.21
N THR A 253 -9.91 6.08 11.27
CA THR A 253 -9.16 6.98 12.18
C THR A 253 -9.98 7.50 13.39
N GLY A 254 -11.18 6.97 13.62
CA GLY A 254 -12.23 7.47 14.54
C GLY A 254 -11.89 8.32 15.79
N SER A 255 -12.67 9.41 15.95
CA SER A 255 -12.90 10.28 17.14
C SER A 255 -12.06 11.56 17.33
N ARG A 256 -12.21 12.54 16.43
CA ARG A 256 -12.16 13.96 16.82
C ARG A 256 -13.18 14.76 16.00
N GLU A 257 -13.89 15.67 16.66
CA GLU A 257 -14.85 16.59 16.03
C GLU A 257 -14.26 17.34 14.83
N PRO A 258 -15.10 17.75 13.86
CA PRO A 258 -14.68 18.42 12.63
C PRO A 258 -14.29 19.87 12.92
N LYS A 259 -13.05 20.09 13.36
CA LYS A 259 -12.45 21.44 13.35
C LYS A 259 -11.15 21.55 12.58
N ASP A 260 -10.51 20.45 12.23
CA ASP A 260 -9.42 20.44 11.27
C ASP A 260 -9.77 19.44 10.17
N MET A 261 -10.52 19.92 9.17
CA MET A 261 -10.68 19.21 7.91
C MET A 261 -9.29 19.09 7.26
N VAL A 262 -8.62 17.94 7.44
CA VAL A 262 -7.59 17.48 6.50
C VAL A 262 -8.35 17.05 5.25
N THR A 263 -8.53 18.01 4.34
CA THR A 263 -9.12 17.73 3.04
C THR A 263 -8.14 16.90 2.24
N THR A 264 -8.60 15.78 1.70
CA THR A 264 -7.92 14.98 0.69
C THR A 264 -7.97 15.59 -0.71
N SER A 265 -8.70 16.68 -0.88
CA SER A 265 -8.38 17.60 -1.97
C SER A 265 -7.03 18.24 -1.66
N LYS A 266 -6.06 18.06 -2.58
CA LYS A 266 -4.81 18.83 -2.60
C LYS A 266 -5.13 20.29 -2.26
N LYS A 267 -4.58 20.78 -1.14
CA LYS A 267 -4.68 22.19 -0.78
C LYS A 267 -3.53 22.92 -1.43
N TYR A 268 -3.83 24.07 -2.00
CA TYR A 268 -2.82 24.95 -2.55
C TYR A 268 -2.78 26.26 -1.77
N VAL A 269 -1.59 26.80 -1.60
CA VAL A 269 -1.36 28.15 -1.07
C VAL A 269 -0.86 29.00 -2.22
N GLU A 270 -1.58 30.07 -2.53
CA GLU A 270 -1.16 31.08 -3.49
C GLU A 270 -0.19 32.04 -2.80
N VAL A 271 1.03 32.15 -3.33
CA VAL A 271 2.03 33.12 -2.87
C VAL A 271 2.73 33.73 -4.07
N ASP A 272 2.75 35.07 -4.11
CA ASP A 272 3.29 35.86 -5.23
C ASP A 272 2.77 35.44 -6.62
N GLY A 273 1.51 34.97 -6.67
CA GLY A 273 0.85 34.51 -7.89
C GLY A 273 1.30 33.13 -8.39
N LYS A 274 2.07 32.39 -7.58
CA LYS A 274 2.39 30.97 -7.77
C LYS A 274 1.60 30.13 -6.76
N SER A 275 1.06 29.00 -7.22
CA SER A 275 0.29 28.06 -6.42
C SER A 275 1.18 26.91 -5.90
N TYR A 276 1.37 26.82 -4.59
CA TYR A 276 2.18 25.78 -3.95
C TYR A 276 1.32 24.71 -3.30
N LEU A 277 1.65 23.44 -3.53
CA LEU A 277 0.98 22.31 -2.91
C LEU A 277 1.35 22.21 -1.42
N VAL A 278 0.33 22.26 -0.55
CA VAL A 278 0.50 22.01 0.88
C VAL A 278 0.85 20.54 1.08
N PRO A 279 1.92 20.20 1.81
CA PRO A 279 2.27 18.82 2.06
C PRO A 279 1.14 18.06 2.78
N SER A 280 0.99 16.79 2.43
CA SER A 280 0.09 15.87 3.10
C SER A 280 0.63 15.55 4.49
N ASP A 281 -0.22 14.98 5.34
CA ASP A 281 0.20 14.45 6.64
C ASP A 281 1.30 13.36 6.49
N MET A 282 1.43 12.76 5.30
CA MET A 282 2.46 11.75 5.01
C MET A 282 3.83 12.35 4.67
N HIS A 283 3.91 13.66 4.47
CA HIS A 283 5.16 14.39 4.28
C HIS A 283 5.77 14.79 5.61
N SER A 284 6.02 13.79 6.45
CA SER A 284 6.60 13.95 7.77
C SER A 284 8.08 13.59 7.77
N PRO A 285 8.93 14.26 8.58
CA PRO A 285 10.30 13.86 8.81
C PRO A 285 10.40 12.37 9.11
N PRO A 286 11.45 11.66 8.64
CA PRO A 286 11.69 10.30 9.06
C PRO A 286 11.72 10.19 10.59
N VAL A 287 11.29 9.04 11.11
CA VAL A 287 11.11 8.82 12.56
C VAL A 287 12.39 9.19 13.31
N LYS A 288 12.25 9.96 14.40
CA LYS A 288 13.38 10.38 15.28
C LYS A 288 14.32 9.20 15.57
N GLY A 289 15.50 9.21 14.94
CA GLY A 289 16.49 8.15 15.05
C GLY A 289 17.13 7.74 13.73
N GLU A 290 16.54 8.10 12.59
CA GLU A 290 17.25 8.00 11.30
C GLU A 290 18.43 8.98 11.26
N VAL A 291 19.59 8.46 10.90
CA VAL A 291 20.84 9.21 10.83
C VAL A 291 20.81 10.01 9.54
N LYS A 292 20.84 11.34 9.64
CA LYS A 292 21.09 12.19 8.46
C LYS A 292 22.37 11.70 7.80
N GLU A 293 22.29 11.33 6.53
CA GLU A 293 23.49 10.98 5.79
C GLU A 293 24.40 12.20 5.67
N ASN A 294 25.71 11.96 5.55
CA ASN A 294 26.67 13.05 5.38
C ASN A 294 26.74 13.54 3.93
N ILE A 295 26.39 12.68 2.97
CA ILE A 295 26.41 12.95 1.52
C ILE A 295 25.28 12.11 0.93
N TYR A 296 24.34 12.77 0.25
CA TYR A 296 23.18 12.17 -0.41
C TYR A 296 23.46 11.97 -1.89
N SER A 297 22.74 11.09 -2.56
CA SER A 297 22.62 11.08 -4.02
C SER A 297 21.56 12.08 -4.49
N PHE A 298 21.58 12.45 -5.78
CA PHE A 298 20.52 13.30 -6.36
C PHE A 298 19.12 12.69 -6.19
N SER A 299 19.00 11.35 -6.24
CA SER A 299 17.72 10.69 -6.02
C SER A 299 17.22 10.85 -4.58
N GLU A 300 18.12 10.75 -3.60
CA GLU A 300 17.76 10.93 -2.19
C GLU A 300 17.43 12.39 -1.88
N MET A 301 18.16 13.34 -2.47
CA MET A 301 17.84 14.77 -2.40
C MET A 301 16.44 15.05 -2.98
N LEU A 302 16.10 14.54 -4.17
CA LEU A 302 14.76 14.72 -4.75
C LEU A 302 13.67 14.06 -3.90
N TYR A 303 14.01 13.02 -3.15
CA TYR A 303 13.07 12.33 -2.27
C TYR A 303 12.73 13.13 -1.01
N GLU A 304 13.56 14.11 -0.62
CA GLU A 304 13.25 15.05 0.46
C GLU A 304 12.04 15.92 0.16
N PHE A 305 11.78 16.18 -1.13
CA PHE A 305 10.66 16.99 -1.60
C PHE A 305 9.49 16.14 -2.09
N TYR A 306 9.67 14.83 -2.23
CA TYR A 306 8.60 13.95 -2.73
C TYR A 306 7.57 13.66 -1.63
N ASP A 307 6.34 14.09 -1.84
CA ASP A 307 5.21 13.82 -0.97
C ASP A 307 4.53 12.52 -1.37
N LYS A 308 4.72 11.49 -0.55
CA LYS A 308 4.12 10.17 -0.77
C LYS A 308 2.60 10.17 -0.73
N GLY A 309 1.98 11.07 0.03
CA GLY A 309 0.53 11.18 0.14
C GLY A 309 -0.08 11.77 -1.12
N TRP A 310 0.64 12.66 -1.80
CA TRP A 310 0.21 13.25 -3.07
C TRP A 310 0.75 12.56 -4.32
N GLY A 311 1.81 11.76 -4.19
CA GLY A 311 2.51 11.17 -5.33
C GLY A 311 3.24 12.21 -6.19
N GLU A 312 3.55 13.38 -5.61
CA GLU A 312 4.10 14.54 -6.32
C GLU A 312 5.16 15.24 -5.48
N GLN A 313 5.99 16.05 -6.13
CA GLN A 313 6.94 16.93 -5.46
C GLN A 313 6.20 18.08 -4.77
N VAL A 314 6.56 18.37 -3.52
CA VAL A 314 6.13 19.53 -2.75
C VAL A 314 7.34 20.40 -2.44
N HIS A 315 7.10 21.66 -2.11
CA HIS A 315 8.18 22.60 -1.84
C HIS A 315 8.54 22.65 -0.35
N VAL A 316 8.40 21.55 0.37
CA VAL A 316 8.78 21.45 1.80
C VAL A 316 9.77 20.31 1.90
N ALA A 317 10.93 20.54 2.51
CA ALA A 317 11.89 19.48 2.72
C ALA A 317 11.46 18.62 3.91
N ARG A 318 11.58 17.29 3.78
CA ARG A 318 11.12 16.36 4.81
C ARG A 318 12.01 16.39 6.06
N SER A 319 13.32 16.37 5.87
CA SER A 319 14.32 16.16 6.93
C SER A 319 15.15 17.41 7.23
N PHE A 320 15.01 18.46 6.42
CA PHE A 320 15.83 19.66 6.46
C PHE A 320 15.03 20.89 6.85
N ASN A 321 15.62 21.70 7.71
CA ASN A 321 15.08 23.01 8.03
C ASN A 321 15.57 24.05 7.02
N MET A 322 14.88 25.17 6.97
CA MET A 322 15.35 26.37 6.26
C MET A 322 16.77 26.75 6.72
N TRP A 323 17.60 27.15 5.76
CA TRP A 323 19.01 27.50 5.87
C TRP A 323 19.97 26.36 6.21
N GLU A 324 19.47 25.13 6.39
CA GLU A 324 20.36 23.96 6.45
C GLU A 324 20.99 23.70 5.09
N THR A 325 22.16 23.06 5.10
CA THR A 325 22.85 22.64 3.87
C THR A 325 22.79 21.13 3.70
N ILE A 326 22.81 20.70 2.44
CA ILE A 326 22.87 19.30 2.03
C ILE A 326 24.04 19.11 1.07
N LYS A 327 24.74 17.99 1.22
CA LYS A 327 25.79 17.58 0.28
C LYS A 327 25.25 16.50 -0.62
N VAL A 328 25.46 16.63 -1.91
CA VAL A 328 24.90 15.76 -2.93
C VAL A 328 26.00 15.29 -3.86
N SER A 329 26.14 13.98 -4.01
CA SER A 329 27.11 13.35 -4.91
C SER A 329 26.39 12.74 -6.12
N GLY A 330 27.00 12.88 -7.29
CA GLY A 330 26.54 12.22 -8.50
C GLY A 330 27.69 11.91 -9.45
N GLU A 331 27.59 10.78 -10.13
CA GLU A 331 28.49 10.41 -11.22
C GLU A 331 28.02 11.08 -12.51
N LEU A 332 28.86 11.95 -13.08
CA LEU A 332 28.60 12.68 -14.31
C LEU A 332 28.47 11.71 -15.48
N GLN A 333 27.33 11.72 -16.16
CA GLN A 333 27.04 10.85 -17.30
C GLN A 333 27.28 11.54 -18.62
N THR A 334 26.87 12.81 -18.72
CA THR A 334 27.04 13.62 -19.92
C THR A 334 27.31 15.06 -19.56
N ILE A 335 28.14 15.72 -20.36
CA ILE A 335 28.37 17.16 -20.31
C ILE A 335 28.34 17.73 -21.72
N ALA A 336 27.66 18.85 -21.91
CA ALA A 336 27.54 19.52 -23.20
C ALA A 336 27.61 21.05 -23.03
N TYR A 337 28.44 21.71 -23.84
CA TYR A 337 28.54 23.16 -23.89
C TYR A 337 27.77 23.73 -25.09
N ASP A 338 26.99 24.78 -24.85
CA ASP A 338 26.30 25.57 -25.85
C ASP A 338 26.96 26.95 -25.96
N ASP A 339 27.57 27.22 -27.12
CA ASP A 339 28.28 28.47 -27.41
C ASP A 339 27.35 29.67 -27.59
N THR A 340 26.06 29.43 -27.86
CA THR A 340 25.06 30.48 -28.06
C THR A 340 24.57 31.06 -26.74
N THR A 341 24.41 30.20 -25.72
CA THR A 341 24.02 30.59 -24.36
C THR A 341 25.23 30.78 -23.45
N ASN A 342 26.41 30.31 -23.86
CA ASN A 342 27.63 30.24 -23.06
C ASN A 342 27.42 29.45 -21.75
N GLN A 343 26.75 28.30 -21.86
CA GLN A 343 26.40 27.46 -20.71
C GLN A 343 26.76 26.00 -20.97
N SER A 344 27.16 25.33 -19.89
CA SER A 344 27.37 23.87 -19.85
C SER A 344 26.22 23.20 -19.12
N THR A 345 25.71 22.11 -19.69
CA THR A 345 24.71 21.23 -19.07
C THR A 345 25.38 19.92 -18.65
N LEU A 346 25.30 19.59 -17.36
CA LEU A 346 25.83 18.37 -16.75
C LEU A 346 24.65 17.47 -16.37
N SER A 347 24.71 16.17 -16.65
CA SER A 347 23.67 15.20 -16.27
C SER A 347 24.25 14.04 -15.48
N PHE A 348 23.56 13.56 -14.44
CA PHE A 348 24.11 12.59 -13.46
C PHE A 348 23.35 11.26 -13.42
N ALA A 349 23.97 10.17 -12.94
CA ALA A 349 23.35 8.84 -12.78
C ALA A 349 22.43 8.73 -11.53
N PRO A 350 21.54 7.70 -11.45
CA PRO A 350 21.26 6.62 -12.42
C PRO A 350 20.26 7.00 -13.51
N GLN A 351 19.64 8.18 -13.41
CA GLN A 351 18.68 8.66 -14.39
C GLN A 351 19.28 9.87 -15.10
N GLN A 352 19.31 9.89 -16.43
CA GLN A 352 19.54 11.11 -17.23
C GLN A 352 18.56 12.28 -16.93
N SER A 353 17.75 12.18 -15.86
CA SER A 353 16.71 13.12 -15.46
C SER A 353 17.21 14.26 -14.56
N TYR A 354 18.35 14.13 -13.87
CA TYR A 354 18.91 15.25 -13.12
C TYR A 354 20.00 15.95 -13.93
N SER A 355 19.69 17.15 -14.42
CA SER A 355 20.61 17.99 -15.16
C SER A 355 20.80 19.33 -14.47
N MET A 356 22.03 19.79 -14.43
CA MET A 356 22.41 21.10 -13.90
C MET A 356 23.02 21.93 -15.01
N VAL A 357 22.70 23.21 -15.03
CA VAL A 357 23.27 24.21 -15.94
C VAL A 357 24.17 25.16 -15.16
N PHE A 358 25.33 25.46 -15.74
CA PHE A 358 26.30 26.43 -15.24
C PHE A 358 26.84 27.29 -16.39
N ASP A 359 27.24 28.52 -16.10
CA ASP A 359 27.82 29.42 -17.08
C ASP A 359 29.30 29.13 -17.34
N GLY A 360 29.68 29.14 -18.62
CA GLY A 360 31.02 28.80 -19.08
C GLY A 360 31.12 27.43 -19.74
N ASP A 361 32.28 27.18 -20.37
CA ASP A 361 32.61 25.88 -20.96
C ASP A 361 33.32 25.02 -19.91
N LEU A 362 32.58 24.06 -19.37
CA LEU A 362 33.05 23.12 -18.36
C LEU A 362 33.55 21.81 -18.97
N THR A 363 33.44 21.64 -20.31
CA THR A 363 33.88 20.41 -21.00
C THR A 363 35.39 20.23 -21.04
N THR A 364 36.14 21.28 -20.71
CA THR A 364 37.61 21.22 -20.57
C THR A 364 38.07 20.83 -19.17
N GLU A 365 37.16 20.85 -18.19
CA GLU A 365 37.45 20.64 -16.77
C GLU A 365 36.92 19.30 -16.26
N TYR A 366 35.77 18.84 -16.77
CA TYR A 366 35.12 17.60 -16.33
C TYR A 366 34.81 16.65 -17.49
N GLU A 367 34.79 15.35 -17.20
CA GLU A 367 34.47 14.30 -18.15
C GLU A 367 33.46 13.27 -17.60
N PRO A 368 32.68 12.59 -18.46
CA PRO A 368 31.82 11.50 -18.03
C PRO A 368 32.56 10.43 -17.22
N GLY A 369 32.00 10.07 -16.06
CA GLY A 369 32.60 9.17 -15.08
C GLY A 369 33.11 9.88 -13.82
N ASP A 370 33.29 11.21 -13.87
CA ASP A 370 33.66 12.00 -12.70
C ASP A 370 32.57 11.93 -11.63
N VAL A 371 32.97 11.76 -10.37
CA VAL A 371 32.07 11.83 -9.22
C VAL A 371 32.19 13.23 -8.64
N LEU A 372 31.13 14.01 -8.74
CA LEU A 372 31.13 15.39 -8.27
C LEU A 372 30.32 15.50 -6.99
N ILE A 373 30.79 16.32 -6.04
CA ILE A 373 30.09 16.58 -4.77
C ILE A 373 29.69 18.05 -4.70
N PHE A 374 28.39 18.30 -4.69
CA PHE A 374 27.78 19.61 -4.57
C PHE A 374 27.33 19.86 -3.13
N GLU A 375 27.30 21.13 -2.73
CA GLU A 375 26.62 21.60 -1.52
C GLU A 375 25.55 22.60 -1.92
N PHE A 376 24.34 22.38 -1.40
CA PHE A 376 23.20 23.26 -1.60
C PHE A 376 22.66 23.72 -0.26
N GLN A 377 22.07 24.91 -0.23
CA GLN A 377 21.34 25.42 0.93
C GLN A 377 19.84 25.43 0.66
N PHE A 378 19.05 25.00 1.65
CA PHE A 378 17.60 25.18 1.60
C PHE A 378 17.25 26.63 1.91
N VAL A 379 16.81 27.39 0.91
CA VAL A 379 16.43 28.79 1.05
C VAL A 379 14.90 28.92 1.05
N PRO A 380 14.34 29.89 1.77
CA PRO A 380 12.91 30.15 1.70
C PRO A 380 12.50 30.50 0.26
N LEU A 381 11.40 29.92 -0.18
CA LEU A 381 10.69 30.41 -1.37
C LEU A 381 10.02 31.76 -1.11
N ILE A 382 9.62 32.01 0.15
CA ILE A 382 8.84 33.18 0.57
C ILE A 382 9.24 33.62 1.98
N ASP A 383 9.17 34.93 2.25
CA ASP A 383 9.91 35.53 3.37
C ASP A 383 9.21 35.43 4.74
N GLU A 384 7.89 35.15 4.84
CA GLU A 384 7.20 35.42 6.13
C GLU A 384 6.16 34.44 6.69
N THR A 385 5.74 33.33 6.06
CA THR A 385 4.65 32.54 6.70
C THR A 385 4.57 31.02 6.49
N TYR A 386 5.40 30.38 5.66
CA TYR A 386 5.35 28.91 5.47
C TYR A 386 6.73 28.27 5.32
N GLU A 387 6.86 27.00 5.69
CA GLU A 387 8.07 26.16 5.61
C GLU A 387 8.46 25.80 4.15
N PHE A 388 8.02 26.58 3.15
CA PHE A 388 8.34 26.32 1.76
C PHE A 388 9.79 26.70 1.46
N VAL A 389 10.56 25.72 1.00
CA VAL A 389 11.97 25.85 0.67
C VAL A 389 12.25 25.32 -0.73
N GLN A 390 13.29 25.87 -1.34
CA GLN A 390 13.94 25.35 -2.54
C GLN A 390 15.45 25.36 -2.33
N LEU A 391 16.21 24.78 -3.25
CA LEU A 391 17.66 24.93 -3.21
C LEU A 391 18.05 26.34 -3.64
N ASP A 392 19.09 26.90 -3.03
CA ASP A 392 19.72 28.15 -3.45
C ASP A 392 20.15 28.11 -4.93
N TYR A 393 20.57 26.95 -5.42
CA TYR A 393 20.79 26.69 -6.85
C TYR A 393 19.56 26.98 -7.71
N ASP A 394 18.41 26.42 -7.35
CA ASP A 394 17.16 26.61 -8.10
C ASP A 394 16.71 28.08 -8.05
N ALA A 395 16.88 28.73 -6.89
CA ALA A 395 16.58 30.15 -6.72
C ALA A 395 17.44 31.02 -7.64
N ALA A 396 18.75 30.74 -7.72
CA ALA A 396 19.68 31.44 -8.58
C ALA A 396 19.32 31.23 -10.07
N LEU A 397 19.01 29.99 -10.46
CA LEU A 397 18.57 29.64 -11.80
C LEU A 397 17.27 30.38 -12.20
N GLU A 398 16.24 30.37 -11.36
CA GLU A 398 14.98 31.09 -11.61
C GLU A 398 15.16 32.61 -11.73
N SER A 399 16.09 33.17 -10.96
CA SER A 399 16.38 34.61 -10.98
C SER A 399 17.19 35.06 -12.21
N GLY A 400 17.69 34.11 -13.01
CA GLY A 400 18.59 34.38 -14.13
C GLY A 400 19.96 34.91 -13.68
N GLN A 401 20.37 34.60 -12.45
CA GLN A 401 21.73 34.86 -12.00
C GLN A 401 22.72 33.99 -12.76
N LYS A 402 23.96 34.50 -12.87
CA LYS A 402 25.05 33.72 -13.42
C LYS A 402 25.38 32.59 -12.44
N LEU A 403 25.36 31.35 -12.89
CA LEU A 403 25.64 30.16 -12.10
C LEU A 403 27.09 29.73 -12.32
N ASP A 404 27.95 29.99 -11.33
CA ASP A 404 29.33 29.50 -11.32
C ASP A 404 29.39 28.16 -10.56
N ILE A 405 29.90 27.11 -11.21
CA ILE A 405 29.98 25.77 -10.60
C ILE A 405 30.80 25.77 -9.31
N SER A 406 31.79 26.67 -9.19
CA SER A 406 32.65 26.76 -7.99
C SER A 406 31.92 27.26 -6.74
N GLU A 407 30.73 27.85 -6.89
CA GLU A 407 29.89 28.25 -5.75
C GLU A 407 29.20 27.05 -5.08
N TYR A 408 29.01 25.96 -5.83
CA TYR A 408 28.28 24.77 -5.39
C TYR A 408 29.17 23.54 -5.25
N LEU A 409 30.23 23.42 -6.04
CA LEU A 409 31.09 22.25 -6.07
C LEU A 409 32.10 22.28 -4.91
N LEU A 410 32.05 21.27 -4.04
CA LEU A 410 33.01 21.08 -2.95
C LEU A 410 34.27 20.31 -3.37
N GLY A 411 34.18 19.47 -4.40
CA GLY A 411 35.30 18.70 -4.93
C GLY A 411 34.90 17.54 -5.84
N GLU A 412 35.93 16.84 -6.32
CA GLU A 412 35.91 15.57 -7.06
C GLU A 412 36.23 14.37 -6.14
#